data_AF-A0A421K7N3-F1
#
_entry.id   AF-A0A421K7N3-F1
#
_cell.length_a   1.000
_cell.length_b   1.000
_cell.length_c   1.000
_cell.angle_alpha   90.00
_cell.angle_beta   90.00
_cell.angle_gamma   90.00
#
_symmetry.space_group_name_H-M   'P 1'
#
loop_
_entity.id
_entity.type
_entity.pdbx_description
1 polymer ?
#
loop_
_entity_poly.entity_id
_entity_poly.type
_entity_poly.pdbx_seq_one_letter_code
_entity_poly.pdbx_strand_id
1 'polypeptide(L)' 'MILERPNLNYFAGWKYLIDSEYRKEMREYWKEEPGFIVGLQLLSGVASVLFPLIIAGLLGVVLLHKL' A
#
# COMPACT_ATOMS: atom_id res chain seq x y z
N MET A 1 19.95 -23.76 -3.22
CA MET A 1 19.42 -22.39 -3.39
C MET A 1 18.57 -22.09 -2.17
N ILE A 2 19.06 -21.21 -1.29
CA ILE A 2 18.25 -20.69 -0.18
C ILE A 2 17.29 -19.72 -0.85
N LEU A 3 16.00 -20.08 -0.93
CA LEU A 3 14.96 -19.15 -1.37
C LEU A 3 14.91 -18.04 -0.32
N GLU A 4 15.54 -16.90 -0.62
CA GLU A 4 15.44 -15.71 0.20
C GLU A 4 13.95 -15.39 0.38
N ARG A 5 13.53 -15.23 1.65
CA ARG A 5 12.14 -14.92 1.95
C ARG A 5 11.76 -13.63 1.23
N PRO A 6 10.62 -13.58 0.52
CA PRO A 6 10.17 -12.36 -0.11
C PRO A 6 10.07 -11.28 0.98
N ASN A 7 10.83 -10.20 0.80
CA ASN A 7 10.90 -9.13 1.78
C ASN A 7 9.63 -8.28 1.63
N LEU A 8 8.56 -8.70 2.33
CA LEU A 8 7.27 -8.03 2.33
C LEU A 8 7.37 -6.73 3.11
N ASN A 9 7.61 -5.65 2.39
CA ASN A 9 7.51 -4.31 2.95
C ASN A 9 6.07 -3.80 2.80
N TYR A 10 5.29 -3.88 3.88
CA TYR A 10 3.91 -3.39 3.90
C TYR A 10 3.78 -1.87 3.72
N PHE A 11 4.88 -1.13 3.92
CA PHE A 11 4.96 0.31 3.61
C PHE A 11 5.40 0.58 2.16
N ALA A 12 5.81 -0.44 1.40
CA ALA A 12 6.21 -0.28 0.01
C ALA A 12 5.08 0.30 -0.84
N GLY A 13 3.83 -0.09 -0.58
CA GLY A 13 2.68 0.47 -1.29
C GLY A 13 2.53 1.98 -1.06
N TRP A 14 2.70 2.46 0.18
CA TRP A 14 2.68 3.89 0.49
C TRP A 14 3.84 4.64 -0.17
N LYS A 15 5.06 4.11 -0.02
CA LYS A 15 6.25 4.72 -0.61
C LYS A 15 6.17 4.73 -2.14
N TYR A 16 5.60 3.70 -2.75
CA TYR A 16 5.32 3.65 -4.19
C TYR A 16 4.31 4.72 -4.63
N LEU A 17 3.27 4.99 -3.84
CA LEU A 17 2.30 6.04 -4.18
C LEU A 17 2.89 7.45 -4.07
N ILE A 18 3.74 7.71 -3.08
CA ILE A 18 4.22 9.05 -2.76
C ILE A 18 5.55 9.38 -3.46
N ASP A 19 6.48 8.43 -3.52
CA ASP A 19 7.87 8.67 -3.92
C ASP A 19 8.13 8.21 -5.36
N SER A 20 8.46 9.16 -6.23
CA SER A 20 8.75 8.89 -7.64
C SER A 20 10.07 8.16 -7.89
N GLU A 21 11.08 8.34 -7.03
CA GLU A 21 12.34 7.60 -7.13
C GLU A 21 12.14 6.16 -6.71
N TYR A 22 11.41 5.93 -5.61
CA TYR A 22 11.05 4.59 -5.17
C TYR A 22 10.22 3.82 -6.22
N ARG A 23 9.34 4.52 -6.97
CA ARG A 23 8.63 3.91 -8.11
C ARG A 23 9.56 3.42 -9.21
N LYS A 24 10.64 4.14 -9.50
CA LYS A 24 11.62 3.74 -10.53
C LYS A 24 12.40 2.52 -10.08
N GLU A 25 12.88 2.55 -8.84
CA GLU A 25 13.65 1.48 -8.22
C GLU A 25 12.83 0.19 -8.10
N MET A 26 11.59 0.28 -7.61
CA MET A 26 10.70 -0.88 -7.48
C MET A 26 10.19 -1.41 -8.83
N ARG A 27 10.16 -0.60 -9.89
CA ARG A 27 9.72 -1.08 -11.22
C ARG A 27 10.70 -2.10 -11.81
N GLU A 28 11.99 -1.98 -11.53
CA GLU A 28 12.97 -2.99 -11.93
C GLU A 28 12.90 -4.20 -11.02
N TYR A 29 12.81 -3.99 -9.70
CA TYR A 29 12.74 -5.08 -8.72
C TYR A 29 11.47 -5.95 -8.88
N TRP A 30 10.32 -5.33 -9.12
CA TRP A 30 9.03 -6.03 -9.28
C TRP A 30 8.87 -6.79 -10.59
N LYS A 31 9.77 -6.58 -11.58
CA LYS A 31 9.80 -7.43 -12.77
C LYS A 31 10.32 -8.83 -12.48
N GLU A 32 11.15 -8.97 -11.45
CA GLU A 32 11.77 -10.25 -11.07
C GLU A 32 10.96 -11.00 -9.98
N GLU A 33 10.07 -10.29 -9.28
CA GLU A 33 9.22 -10.83 -8.22
C GLU A 33 7.92 -11.50 -8.75
N PRO A 34 7.36 -12.49 -8.03
CA PRO A 34 6.06 -13.05 -8.37
C PRO A 34 4.96 -11.99 -8.26
N GLY A 35 4.13 -11.85 -9.30
CA GLY A 35 3.10 -10.80 -9.37
C GLY A 35 2.08 -10.81 -8.21
N PHE A 36 1.88 -11.95 -7.55
CA PHE A 36 1.07 -12.05 -6.33
C PHE A 36 1.66 -11.29 -5.13
N ILE A 37 2.99 -11.33 -4.94
CA ILE A 37 3.69 -10.60 -3.86
C ILE A 37 3.54 -9.09 -4.08
N VAL A 38 3.78 -8.64 -5.31
CA VAL A 38 3.61 -7.24 -5.72
C VAL A 38 2.16 -6.78 -5.52
N GLY A 39 1.20 -7.60 -5.93
CA GLY A 39 -0.23 -7.34 -5.73
C GLY A 39 -0.59 -7.16 -4.25
N LEU A 40 -0.11 -8.03 -3.37
CA LEU A 40 -0.32 -7.93 -1.91
C LEU A 40 0.29 -6.66 -1.31
N GLN A 41 1.49 -6.26 -1.75
CA GLN A 41 2.14 -5.04 -1.27
C GLN A 41 1.38 -3.78 -1.70
N LEU A 42 0.89 -3.74 -2.94
CA LEU A 42 0.05 -2.64 -3.42
C LEU A 42 -1.31 -2.61 -2.72
N LEU A 43 -1.97 -3.76 -2.58
CA LEU A 43 -3.29 -3.87 -1.97
C LEU A 43 -3.25 -3.48 -0.49
N SER A 44 -2.23 -3.91 0.25
CA SER A 44 -2.02 -3.51 1.65
C SER A 44 -1.72 -2.01 1.79
N GLY A 45 -0.92 -1.44 0.89
CA GLY A 45 -0.68 0.00 0.84
C GLY A 45 -1.97 0.79 0.59
N VAL A 46 -2.77 0.40 -0.40
CA VAL A 46 -4.04 1.07 -0.71
C VAL A 46 -5.05 0.91 0.43
N ALA A 47 -5.21 -0.30 0.97
CA ALA A 47 -6.15 -0.57 2.06
C ALA A 47 -5.80 0.23 3.33
N SER A 48 -4.52 0.37 3.65
CA SER A 48 -4.09 1.16 4.82
C SER A 48 -4.29 2.67 4.67
N VAL A 49 -4.45 3.20 3.45
CA VAL A 49 -4.88 4.58 3.18
C VAL A 49 -6.41 4.69 3.26
N LEU A 50 -7.10 3.83 2.52
CA LEU A 50 -8.55 3.92 2.33
C LEU A 50 -9.32 3.63 3.60
N PHE A 51 -8.89 2.65 4.40
CA PHE A 51 -9.57 2.26 5.62
C PHE A 51 -9.70 3.40 6.64
N PRO A 52 -8.61 4.10 7.05
CA PRO A 52 -8.73 5.24 7.95
C PRO A 52 -9.48 6.42 7.32
N LEU A 53 -9.37 6.66 6.01
CA LEU A 53 -10.14 7.71 5.33
C LEU A 53 -11.65 7.45 5.35
N ILE A 54 -12.06 6.20 5.11
CA ILE A 54 -13.47 5.78 5.19
C ILE A 54 -13.98 5.99 6.61
N ILE A 55 -13.22 5.57 7.63
CA ILE A 55 -13.59 5.77 9.04
C ILE A 55 -13.72 7.27 9.36
N ALA A 56 -12.74 8.08 8.97
CA ALA A 56 -12.78 9.52 9.19
C ALA A 56 -13.99 10.18 8.50
N GLY A 57 -14.28 9.79 7.26
CA GLY A 57 -15.46 10.26 6.53
C GLY A 57 -16.77 9.89 7.22
N LEU A 58 -16.91 8.63 7.67
CA LEU A 58 -18.08 8.17 8.42
C LEU A 58 -18.25 8.92 9.74
N LEU A 59 -17.16 9.14 10.49
CA LEU A 59 -17.19 9.94 11.72
C LEU A 59 -17.62 11.39 11.44
N GLY A 60 -17.10 12.01 10.38
CA GLY A 60 -17.50 13.35 9.94
C GLY A 60 -18.99 13.44 9.64
N VAL A 61 -19.54 12.46 8.91
CA VAL A 61 -20.98 12.38 8.62
C VAL A 61 -21.79 12.27 9.91
N VAL A 62 -21.42 11.38 10.83
CA VAL A 62 -22.13 11.22 12.11
C VAL A 62 -22.09 12.50 12.95
N LEU A 63 -20.94 13.19 13.01
CA LEU A 63 -20.80 14.43 13.77
C LEU A 63 -21.64 15.57 13.16
N LEU A 64 -21.63 15.70 11.83
CA LEU A 64 -22.40 16.72 11.11
C LEU A 64 -23.91 16.47 11.16
N HIS A 65 -24.36 15.22 11.23
CA HIS A 65 -25.79 14.88 11.30
C HIS A 65 -26.38 14.99 12.71
N LYS A 66 -25.54 15.01 13.76
CA LYS A 66 -25.95 15.18 15.16
C LYS A 66 -25.92 16.64 15.64
N LEU A 67 -25.37 17.56 14.84
CA LEU A 67 -25.37 19.00 15.06
C LEU A 67 -26.60 19.63 14.40
#